data_AF-A0A4S4MXH1-F1
#
_entry.id   AF-A0A4S4MXH1-F1
#
_cell.length_a   1.000
_cell.length_b   1.000
_cell.length_c   1.000
_cell.angle_alpha   90.00
_cell.angle_beta   90.00
_cell.angle_gamma   90.00
#
_symmetry.space_group_name_H-M   'P 1'
#
loop_
_entity.id
_entity.type
_entity.pdbx_description
1 polymer ?
#
loop_
_entity_poly.entity_id
_entity_poly.type
_entity_poly.pdbx_seq_one_letter_code
_entity_poly.pdbx_strand_id
1 'polypeptide(L)'
;MIIGGEVVQRAVAQLSGHTSYFVPTAFSFGWVAYSVNAVLQAIGEGRLMPPADCDSIMINATNGNAKVNQSWILGRIVRDHETDTPDSGLTVTFFRTSPIAKHTMPGVPHRDWLYWSGVVVMVIQQGIAVIPGVVNDDWNTLIVTVAGTILALAGGAMPQWQNEKWACRKLKGGREVVSLTRGNGSKDVIVIINEGAGKLRLEDLANIRDSRTSYTIIFTSVLAVLWFVLLLTVAGLQNNAWYLLAVGSLGMVQNYIVAGVSRSPGAFGIHLEPKGGNVVHKEKVFEALVQAEKTERGVGTSLLPIFFPGGLREHEKKWVKEREEYYAEQDKVTPTPTPPISPGNTLHRRPVEKTAQS
;
A
#
# COMPACT_ATOMS: atom_id res chain seq x y z
N MET A 1 1.24 -14.65 25.74
CA MET A 1 2.13 -13.83 24.89
C MET A 1 1.52 -13.73 23.51
N ILE A 2 0.88 -12.61 23.19
CA ILE A 2 0.23 -12.40 21.88
C ILE A 2 1.04 -11.29 21.19
N ILE A 3 2.22 -11.64 20.68
CA ILE A 3 3.14 -10.75 19.95
C ILE A 3 3.04 -11.14 18.48
N GLY A 4 2.96 -10.15 17.58
CA GLY A 4 3.06 -10.38 16.13
C GLY A 4 1.78 -10.21 15.31
N GLY A 5 0.66 -9.76 15.90
CA GLY A 5 -0.57 -9.47 15.13
C GLY A 5 -0.36 -8.42 14.03
N GLU A 6 0.34 -7.32 14.36
CA GLU A 6 0.73 -6.28 13.40
C GLU A 6 1.67 -6.80 12.31
N VAL A 7 2.53 -7.75 12.64
CA VAL A 7 3.45 -8.37 11.68
C VAL A 7 2.66 -9.20 10.67
N VAL A 8 1.70 -9.99 11.15
CA VAL A 8 0.79 -10.74 10.28
C VAL A 8 -0.04 -9.80 9.42
N GLN A 9 -0.60 -8.72 10.00
CA GLN A 9 -1.37 -7.73 9.24
C GLN A 9 -0.56 -7.14 8.09
N ARG A 10 0.67 -6.70 8.36
CA ARG A 10 1.58 -6.15 7.33
C ARG A 10 2.00 -7.20 6.32
N ALA A 11 2.27 -8.43 6.74
CA ALA A 11 2.62 -9.52 5.83
C ALA A 11 1.46 -9.85 4.86
N VAL A 12 0.23 -9.92 5.37
CA VAL A 12 -0.96 -10.07 4.53
C VAL A 12 -1.15 -8.87 3.61
N ALA A 13 -1.02 -7.64 4.11
CA ALA A 13 -1.11 -6.43 3.28
C ALA A 13 -0.09 -6.42 2.12
N GLN A 14 1.12 -6.94 2.38
CA GLN A 14 2.20 -7.05 1.40
C GLN A 14 1.91 -8.10 0.33
N LEU A 15 1.42 -9.28 0.73
CA LEU A 15 1.16 -10.41 -0.18
C LEU A 15 -0.25 -10.39 -0.80
N SER A 16 -1.15 -9.55 -0.32
CA SER A 16 -2.54 -9.52 -0.77
C SER A 16 -2.71 -8.94 -2.16
N GLY A 17 -3.82 -9.33 -2.78
CA GLY A 17 -4.37 -8.60 -3.90
C GLY A 17 -3.95 -9.08 -5.30
N HIS A 18 -3.47 -10.32 -5.36
CA HIS A 18 -3.44 -11.06 -6.62
C HIS A 18 -4.85 -11.52 -7.03
N THR A 19 -5.07 -11.69 -8.34
CA THR A 19 -6.36 -12.14 -8.91
C THR A 19 -6.82 -13.50 -8.38
N SER A 20 -5.91 -14.36 -7.93
CA SER A 20 -6.23 -15.69 -7.41
C SER A 20 -6.77 -15.70 -5.97
N TYR A 21 -6.83 -14.55 -5.28
CA TYR A 21 -7.12 -14.43 -3.84
C TYR A 21 -6.23 -15.27 -2.90
N PHE A 22 -5.29 -16.03 -3.45
CA PHE A 22 -4.31 -16.79 -2.70
C PHE A 22 -3.19 -15.87 -2.19
N VAL A 23 -3.12 -15.74 -0.87
CA VAL A 23 -2.15 -14.92 -0.14
C VAL A 23 -1.26 -15.84 0.69
N PRO A 24 -0.02 -16.13 0.26
CA PRO A 24 0.84 -17.11 0.89
C PRO A 24 1.48 -16.58 2.19
N THR A 25 0.68 -16.29 3.20
CA THR A 25 1.15 -15.88 4.53
C THR A 25 1.16 -17.10 5.45
N ALA A 26 2.34 -17.52 5.91
CA ALA A 26 2.50 -18.78 6.63
C ALA A 26 1.75 -18.80 7.97
N PHE A 27 1.31 -19.99 8.39
CA PHE A 27 0.70 -20.18 9.71
C PHE A 27 1.73 -19.83 10.80
N SER A 28 1.33 -19.07 11.81
CA SER A 28 2.17 -18.65 12.93
C SER A 28 1.32 -18.29 14.13
N PHE A 29 1.89 -18.24 15.34
CA PHE A 29 1.12 -17.89 16.55
C PHE A 29 0.60 -16.44 16.54
N GLY A 30 1.15 -15.56 15.69
CA GLY A 30 0.69 -14.17 15.53
C GLY A 30 -0.70 -14.04 14.91
N TRP A 31 -1.22 -15.09 14.25
CA TRP A 31 -2.53 -15.04 13.61
C TRP A 31 -3.69 -14.91 14.61
N VAL A 32 -3.56 -15.50 15.80
CA VAL A 32 -4.58 -15.36 16.85
C VAL A 32 -4.69 -13.90 17.28
N ALA A 33 -3.55 -13.24 17.52
CA ALA A 33 -3.46 -11.81 17.79
C ALA A 33 -4.16 -10.98 16.71
N TYR A 34 -3.77 -11.26 15.46
CA TYR A 34 -4.28 -10.56 14.31
C TYR A 34 -5.80 -10.75 14.17
N SER A 35 -6.33 -11.94 14.41
CA SER A 35 -7.75 -12.22 14.25
C SER A 35 -8.63 -11.37 15.18
N VAL A 36 -8.20 -11.16 16.43
CA VAL A 36 -8.89 -10.28 17.38
C VAL A 36 -8.78 -8.81 16.94
N ASN A 37 -7.59 -8.36 16.52
CA ASN A 37 -7.39 -7.01 16.00
C ASN A 37 -8.22 -6.76 14.72
N ALA A 38 -8.35 -7.75 13.85
CA ALA A 38 -9.14 -7.65 12.62
C ALA A 38 -10.63 -7.44 12.91
N VAL A 39 -11.18 -8.07 13.95
CA VAL A 39 -12.55 -7.81 14.41
C VAL A 39 -12.68 -6.37 14.91
N LEU A 40 -11.72 -5.90 15.72
CA LEU A 40 -11.72 -4.53 16.23
C LEU A 40 -11.67 -3.50 15.09
N GLN A 41 -10.78 -3.70 14.12
CA GLN A 41 -10.64 -2.81 12.96
C GLN A 41 -11.87 -2.89 12.04
N ALA A 42 -12.46 -4.07 11.85
CA ALA A 42 -13.69 -4.22 11.08
C ALA A 42 -14.90 -3.53 11.72
N ILE A 43 -15.01 -3.54 13.06
CA ILE A 43 -16.10 -2.88 13.79
C ILE A 43 -15.89 -1.36 13.86
N GLY A 44 -14.67 -0.90 14.20
CA GLY A 44 -14.39 0.51 14.45
C GLY A 44 -14.21 1.32 13.17
N GLU A 45 -13.20 0.95 12.38
CA GLU A 45 -12.80 1.72 11.19
C GLU A 45 -13.40 1.15 9.91
N GLY A 46 -13.80 -0.13 9.94
CA GLY A 46 -14.32 -0.83 8.78
C GLY A 46 -13.24 -1.17 7.75
N ARG A 47 -11.99 -1.35 8.23
CA ARG A 47 -10.83 -1.63 7.38
C ARG A 47 -9.99 -2.81 7.88
N LEU A 48 -9.20 -3.40 7.00
CA LEU A 48 -8.21 -4.44 7.31
C LEU A 48 -6.79 -4.04 6.91
N MET A 49 -6.64 -3.16 5.92
CA MET A 49 -5.36 -2.61 5.53
C MET A 49 -4.79 -1.76 6.66
N PRO A 50 -3.50 -1.94 6.99
CA PRO A 50 -2.82 -1.08 7.93
C PRO A 50 -2.78 0.38 7.43
N PRO A 51 -2.58 1.36 8.33
CA PRO A 51 -2.37 2.76 7.95
C PRO A 51 -1.10 2.91 7.08
N ALA A 52 -0.89 4.10 6.50
CA ALA A 52 0.30 4.39 5.71
C ALA A 52 1.59 3.94 6.42
N ASP A 53 2.43 3.16 5.74
CA ASP A 53 3.63 2.54 6.35
C ASP A 53 4.74 3.57 6.65
N CYS A 54 4.73 4.68 5.91
CA CYS A 54 5.62 5.81 6.07
C CYS A 54 4.82 7.09 5.91
N ASP A 55 5.07 8.07 6.77
CA ASP A 55 4.50 9.40 6.65
C ASP A 55 5.01 10.05 5.36
N SER A 56 4.08 10.41 4.49
CA SER A 56 4.41 11.07 3.24
C SER A 56 3.28 12.00 2.80
N ILE A 57 3.62 12.93 1.92
CA ILE A 57 2.71 13.89 1.30
C ILE A 57 2.66 13.54 -0.18
N MET A 58 1.45 13.49 -0.71
CA MET A 58 1.20 13.39 -2.15
C MET A 58 0.78 14.77 -2.65
N ILE A 59 1.50 15.27 -3.66
CA ILE A 59 1.26 16.56 -4.29
C ILE A 59 0.93 16.31 -5.75
N ASN A 60 -0.19 16.82 -6.23
CA ASN A 60 -0.51 16.80 -7.66
C ASN A 60 0.17 18.00 -8.35
N ALA A 61 1.06 17.72 -9.30
CA ALA A 61 1.89 18.74 -9.94
C ALA A 61 1.09 19.65 -10.89
N THR A 62 -0.09 19.20 -11.36
CA THR A 62 -0.92 20.00 -12.27
C THR A 62 -1.71 21.08 -11.54
N ASN A 63 -2.20 20.81 -10.32
CA ASN A 63 -3.06 21.73 -9.56
C ASN A 63 -2.42 22.24 -8.26
N GLY A 64 -1.23 21.74 -7.89
CA GLY A 64 -0.54 22.10 -6.66
C GLY A 64 -1.19 21.57 -5.38
N ASN A 65 -2.18 20.68 -5.48
CA ASN A 65 -2.92 20.19 -4.32
C ASN A 65 -2.07 19.18 -3.54
N ALA A 66 -1.66 19.56 -2.33
CA ALA A 66 -0.90 18.71 -1.42
C ALA A 66 -1.82 18.06 -0.37
N LYS A 67 -1.66 16.76 -0.15
CA LYS A 67 -2.45 15.97 0.80
C LYS A 67 -1.56 14.98 1.53
N VAL A 68 -1.89 14.70 2.79
CA VAL A 68 -1.24 13.62 3.54
C VAL A 68 -1.60 12.29 2.90
N ASN A 69 -0.60 11.48 2.60
CA ASN A 69 -0.79 10.14 2.07
C ASN A 69 -1.29 9.22 3.18
N GLN A 70 -2.43 8.59 2.93
CA GLN A 70 -3.02 7.59 3.82
C GLN A 70 -3.00 6.19 3.21
N SER A 71 -2.42 6.03 2.01
CA SER A 71 -2.25 4.75 1.35
C SER A 71 -1.06 4.00 1.91
N TRP A 72 -1.29 2.77 2.38
CA TRP A 72 -0.22 1.85 2.76
C TRP A 72 0.76 1.59 1.59
N ILE A 73 0.25 1.42 0.36
CA ILE A 73 1.11 1.14 -0.80
C ILE A 73 2.00 2.34 -1.14
N LEU A 74 1.43 3.54 -1.23
CA LEU A 74 2.24 4.73 -1.56
C LEU A 74 3.26 5.00 -0.45
N GLY A 75 2.90 4.76 0.81
CA GLY A 75 3.82 4.85 1.94
C GLY A 75 4.98 3.84 1.79
N ARG A 76 4.68 2.61 1.38
CA ARG A 76 5.70 1.60 1.07
C ARG A 76 6.61 2.00 -0.07
N ILE A 77 6.09 2.57 -1.15
CA ILE A 77 6.91 3.05 -2.26
C ILE A 77 7.87 4.16 -1.79
N VAL A 78 7.39 5.09 -0.95
CA VAL A 78 8.24 6.16 -0.37
C VAL A 78 9.26 5.61 0.63
N ARG A 79 8.92 4.55 1.35
CA ARG A 79 9.82 3.89 2.30
C ARG A 79 10.92 3.10 1.60
N ASP A 80 10.54 2.33 0.60
CA ASP A 80 11.40 1.38 -0.13
C ASP A 80 12.21 2.06 -1.24
N HIS A 81 11.94 3.34 -1.52
CA HIS A 81 12.72 4.14 -2.45
C HIS A 81 14.02 4.59 -1.79
N GLU A 82 15.12 4.00 -2.26
CA GLU A 82 16.47 4.39 -1.91
C GLU A 82 17.15 5.00 -3.15
N THR A 83 17.78 6.17 -2.97
CA THR A 83 18.63 6.80 -3.97
C THR A 83 20.08 6.71 -3.53
N ASP A 84 20.94 6.29 -4.45
CA ASP A 84 22.40 6.30 -4.25
C ASP A 84 22.95 7.72 -4.53
N THR A 85 22.38 8.71 -3.83
CA THR A 85 22.79 10.11 -3.95
C THR A 85 23.41 10.61 -2.65
N PRO A 86 24.34 11.58 -2.72
CA PRO A 86 24.96 12.18 -1.55
C PRO A 86 23.93 12.65 -0.50
N ASP A 87 24.30 12.61 0.77
CA ASP A 87 23.40 12.95 1.89
C ASP A 87 23.00 14.44 1.95
N SER A 88 23.57 15.28 1.10
CA SER A 88 23.24 16.71 1.00
C SER A 88 22.41 17.01 -0.24
N GLY A 89 21.33 17.77 -0.06
CA GLY A 89 20.53 18.34 -1.14
C GLY A 89 19.19 17.66 -1.35
N LEU A 90 18.68 17.77 -2.57
CA LEU A 90 17.39 17.20 -2.96
C LEU A 90 17.55 16.38 -4.25
N THR A 91 17.07 15.15 -4.21
CA THR A 91 16.99 14.21 -5.33
C THR A 91 15.53 14.04 -5.73
N VAL A 92 15.23 14.35 -6.99
CA VAL A 92 13.92 14.18 -7.59
C VAL A 92 14.02 13.09 -8.66
N THR A 93 13.40 11.95 -8.40
CA THR A 93 13.39 10.80 -9.30
C THR A 93 12.07 10.76 -10.06
N PHE A 94 12.13 10.86 -11.38
CA PHE A 94 10.95 10.76 -12.24
C PHE A 94 10.69 9.30 -12.59
N PHE A 95 9.43 8.86 -12.57
CA PHE A 95 9.01 7.54 -13.00
C PHE A 95 7.81 7.66 -13.93
N ARG A 96 7.78 6.86 -14.98
CA ARG A 96 6.61 6.72 -15.85
C ARG A 96 5.91 5.41 -15.55
N THR A 97 4.58 5.44 -15.48
CA THR A 97 3.81 4.21 -15.33
C THR A 97 3.85 3.40 -16.63
N SER A 98 4.15 2.11 -16.54
CA SER A 98 4.24 1.23 -17.70
C SER A 98 2.95 1.22 -18.52
N PRO A 99 3.03 1.00 -19.85
CA PRO A 99 1.87 0.73 -20.67
C PRO A 99 1.10 -0.48 -20.13
N ILE A 100 -0.23 -0.46 -20.30
CA ILE A 100 -1.08 -1.57 -19.86
C ILE A 100 -0.84 -2.76 -20.79
N ALA A 101 -0.26 -3.81 -20.24
CA ALA A 101 -0.06 -5.10 -20.90
C ALA A 101 -0.45 -6.23 -19.93
N LYS A 102 -0.43 -7.48 -20.41
CA LYS A 102 -0.82 -8.66 -19.62
C LYS A 102 -0.09 -8.76 -18.28
N HIS A 103 1.19 -8.36 -18.23
CA HIS A 103 2.03 -8.41 -17.04
C HIS A 103 2.14 -7.08 -16.31
N THR A 104 1.50 -6.01 -16.78
CA THR A 104 1.57 -4.66 -16.18
C THR A 104 0.18 -4.11 -15.92
N MET A 105 -0.76 -4.99 -15.60
CA MET A 105 -2.13 -4.60 -15.29
C MET A 105 -2.16 -3.76 -14.01
N PRO A 106 -2.71 -2.53 -14.05
CA PRO A 106 -2.77 -1.67 -12.88
C PRO A 106 -3.56 -2.35 -11.75
N GLY A 107 -2.97 -2.40 -10.55
CA GLY A 107 -3.58 -3.03 -9.38
C GLY A 107 -3.41 -4.54 -9.29
N VAL A 108 -2.52 -5.14 -10.11
CA VAL A 108 -2.20 -6.57 -10.02
C VAL A 108 -0.72 -6.74 -9.67
N PRO A 109 -0.40 -7.13 -8.41
CA PRO A 109 0.97 -7.37 -7.98
C PRO A 109 1.70 -8.46 -8.77
N HIS A 110 2.99 -8.24 -9.04
CA HIS A 110 3.89 -9.31 -9.48
C HIS A 110 4.16 -10.33 -8.37
N ARG A 111 4.31 -11.60 -8.76
CA ARG A 111 4.74 -12.67 -7.86
C ARG A 111 6.26 -12.71 -7.84
N ASP A 112 6.85 -12.12 -6.81
CA ASP A 112 8.30 -12.12 -6.59
C ASP A 112 8.72 -13.23 -5.63
N TRP A 113 9.99 -13.20 -5.21
CA TRP A 113 10.54 -14.20 -4.31
C TRP A 113 9.86 -14.21 -2.93
N LEU A 114 9.37 -13.06 -2.43
CA LEU A 114 8.65 -13.00 -1.15
C LEU A 114 7.34 -13.79 -1.24
N TYR A 115 6.62 -13.65 -2.34
CA TYR A 115 5.41 -14.44 -2.58
C TYR A 115 5.69 -15.95 -2.55
N TRP A 116 6.72 -16.39 -3.27
CA TRP A 116 7.10 -17.81 -3.31
C TRP A 116 7.67 -18.32 -1.99
N SER A 117 8.34 -17.47 -1.21
CA SER A 117 8.86 -17.83 0.12
C SER A 117 7.75 -18.32 1.05
N GLY A 118 6.57 -17.70 0.98
CA GLY A 118 5.41 -18.11 1.77
C GLY A 118 4.89 -19.48 1.40
N VAL A 119 4.83 -19.79 0.09
CA VAL A 119 4.44 -21.12 -0.41
C VAL A 119 5.43 -22.19 0.05
N VAL A 120 6.73 -21.92 -0.09
CA VAL A 120 7.79 -22.83 0.34
C VAL A 120 7.70 -23.10 1.84
N VAL A 121 7.53 -22.05 2.66
CA VAL A 121 7.41 -22.20 4.11
C VAL A 121 6.17 -22.99 4.49
N MET A 122 5.01 -22.78 3.85
CA MET A 122 3.83 -23.63 4.08
C MET A 122 4.16 -25.10 3.84
N VAL A 123 4.73 -25.44 2.68
CA VAL A 123 5.11 -26.83 2.37
C VAL A 123 6.07 -27.42 3.41
N ILE A 124 7.06 -26.65 3.86
CA ILE A 124 7.99 -27.07 4.92
C ILE A 124 7.24 -27.28 6.24
N GLN A 125 6.30 -26.41 6.61
CA GLN A 125 5.48 -26.55 7.80
C GLN A 125 4.67 -27.85 7.78
N GLN A 126 4.06 -28.19 6.64
CA GLN A 126 3.38 -29.48 6.48
C GLN A 126 4.36 -30.65 6.61
N GLY A 127 5.55 -30.56 6.01
CA GLY A 127 6.59 -31.59 6.14
C GLY A 127 7.01 -31.85 7.60
N ILE A 128 7.27 -30.78 8.37
CA ILE A 128 7.60 -30.88 9.80
C ILE A 128 6.43 -31.50 10.58
N ALA A 129 5.19 -31.10 10.26
CA ALA A 129 4.01 -31.53 10.98
C ALA A 129 3.63 -33.01 10.74
N VAL A 130 4.12 -33.65 9.66
CA VAL A 130 3.91 -35.08 9.38
C VAL A 130 4.80 -35.98 10.25
N ILE A 131 5.98 -35.51 10.67
CA ILE A 131 6.96 -36.30 11.43
C ILE A 131 6.36 -36.99 12.68
N PRO A 132 5.68 -36.29 13.60
CA PRO A 132 5.10 -36.93 14.78
C PRO A 132 4.01 -37.96 14.44
N GLY A 133 3.27 -37.78 13.33
CA GLY A 133 2.29 -38.75 12.86
C GLY A 133 2.93 -40.06 12.41
N VAL A 134 4.08 -39.98 11.73
CA VAL A 134 4.80 -41.16 11.24
C VAL A 134 5.61 -41.86 12.34
N VAL A 135 6.23 -41.09 13.24
CA VAL A 135 7.14 -41.63 14.26
C VAL A 135 6.40 -42.06 15.53
N ASN A 136 5.36 -41.32 15.92
CA ASN A 136 4.70 -41.47 17.22
C ASN A 136 3.20 -41.79 17.10
N ASP A 137 2.67 -41.98 15.90
CA ASP A 137 1.23 -42.11 15.60
C ASP A 137 0.39 -40.92 16.11
N ASP A 138 1.02 -39.74 16.20
CA ASP A 138 0.41 -38.50 16.69
C ASP A 138 0.19 -37.51 15.54
N TRP A 139 -0.99 -37.60 14.93
CA TRP A 139 -1.41 -36.76 13.82
C TRP A 139 -1.93 -35.38 14.23
N ASN A 140 -1.99 -35.08 15.54
CA ASN A 140 -2.57 -33.82 16.03
C ASN A 140 -1.80 -32.59 15.52
N THR A 141 -0.47 -32.67 15.46
CA THR A 141 0.36 -31.56 14.94
C THR A 141 0.04 -31.26 13.48
N LEU A 142 -0.18 -32.29 12.66
CA LEU A 142 -0.58 -32.13 11.26
C LEU A 142 -1.95 -31.48 11.14
N ILE A 143 -2.94 -31.99 11.89
CA ILE A 143 -4.31 -31.46 11.88
C ILE A 143 -4.31 -29.97 12.26
N VAL A 144 -3.63 -29.60 13.34
CA VAL A 144 -3.51 -28.21 13.79
C VAL A 144 -2.83 -27.34 12.73
N THR A 145 -1.74 -27.82 12.14
CA THR A 145 -0.97 -27.06 11.14
C THR A 145 -1.77 -26.84 9.86
N VAL A 146 -2.48 -27.86 9.38
CA VAL A 146 -3.35 -27.76 8.20
C VAL A 146 -4.52 -26.83 8.49
N ALA A 147 -5.20 -26.98 9.63
CA ALA A 147 -6.29 -26.09 10.04
C ALA A 147 -5.82 -24.63 10.15
N GLY A 148 -4.69 -24.39 10.82
CA GLY A 148 -4.09 -23.06 10.92
C GLY A 148 -3.70 -22.46 9.56
N THR A 149 -3.20 -23.29 8.64
CA THR A 149 -2.88 -22.84 7.28
C THR A 149 -4.15 -22.47 6.50
N ILE A 150 -5.21 -23.27 6.61
CA ILE A 150 -6.51 -22.95 5.99
C ILE A 150 -7.08 -21.65 6.55
N LEU A 151 -7.04 -21.45 7.87
CA LEU A 151 -7.51 -20.20 8.50
C LEU A 151 -6.68 -18.98 8.05
N ALA A 152 -5.35 -19.12 7.96
CA ALA A 152 -4.46 -18.08 7.47
C ALA A 152 -4.78 -17.70 6.01
N LEU A 153 -4.94 -18.70 5.14
CA LEU A 153 -5.32 -18.50 3.74
C LEU A 153 -6.71 -17.86 3.61
N ALA A 154 -7.69 -18.30 4.40
CA ALA A 154 -9.03 -17.72 4.42
C ALA A 154 -9.02 -16.25 4.86
N GLY A 155 -8.23 -15.92 5.88
CA GLY A 155 -8.04 -14.54 6.33
C GLY A 155 -7.36 -13.64 5.29
N GLY A 156 -6.39 -14.17 4.55
CA GLY A 156 -5.73 -13.46 3.46
C GLY A 156 -6.59 -13.31 2.20
N ALA A 157 -7.46 -14.28 1.93
CA ALA A 157 -8.30 -14.33 0.73
C ALA A 157 -9.51 -13.38 0.75
N MET A 158 -9.74 -12.67 1.86
CA MET A 158 -10.84 -11.71 1.95
C MET A 158 -10.76 -10.64 0.86
N PRO A 159 -11.83 -10.43 0.06
CA PRO A 159 -11.85 -9.41 -1.00
C PRO A 159 -11.62 -7.99 -0.48
N GLN A 160 -11.96 -7.76 0.80
CA GLN A 160 -11.78 -6.49 1.50
C GLN A 160 -10.33 -5.98 1.40
N TRP A 161 -9.33 -6.86 1.49
CA TRP A 161 -7.92 -6.48 1.32
C TRP A 161 -7.66 -5.83 -0.03
N GLN A 162 -8.20 -6.38 -1.11
CA GLN A 162 -7.99 -5.86 -2.46
C GLN A 162 -8.74 -4.55 -2.66
N ASN A 163 -9.99 -4.49 -2.18
CA ASN A 163 -10.85 -3.32 -2.29
C ASN A 163 -10.24 -2.11 -1.60
N GLU A 164 -9.65 -2.29 -0.41
CA GLU A 164 -8.95 -1.24 0.33
C GLU A 164 -7.60 -0.89 -0.29
N LYS A 165 -6.83 -1.91 -0.67
CA LYS A 165 -5.48 -1.74 -1.24
C LYS A 165 -5.53 -0.89 -2.51
N TRP A 166 -6.53 -1.08 -3.37
CA TRP A 166 -6.71 -0.29 -4.60
C TRP A 166 -7.98 0.55 -4.60
N ALA A 167 -8.33 1.13 -3.46
CA ALA A 167 -9.49 2.01 -3.31
C ALA A 167 -9.29 3.35 -4.07
N CYS A 168 -9.29 3.31 -5.40
CA CYS A 168 -9.08 4.47 -6.27
C CYS A 168 -9.89 4.31 -7.57
N ARG A 169 -10.16 5.42 -8.26
CA ARG A 169 -10.73 5.34 -9.62
C ARG A 169 -9.62 5.08 -10.63
N LYS A 170 -10.00 4.53 -11.78
CA LYS A 170 -9.11 4.49 -12.95
C LYS A 170 -9.18 5.81 -13.70
N LEU A 171 -8.07 6.23 -14.28
CA LEU A 171 -8.01 7.37 -15.19
C LEU A 171 -8.91 7.09 -16.41
N LYS A 172 -9.79 8.04 -16.72
CA LYS A 172 -10.64 7.99 -17.92
C LYS A 172 -9.87 8.35 -19.20
N GLY A 173 -8.62 8.77 -19.06
CA GLY A 173 -7.75 9.33 -20.08
C GLY A 173 -6.94 10.48 -19.50
N GLY A 174 -6.03 11.04 -20.30
CA GLY A 174 -5.21 12.18 -19.90
C GLY A 174 -3.91 11.81 -19.18
N ARG A 175 -3.34 12.83 -18.53
CA ARG A 175 -2.03 12.81 -17.85
C ARG A 175 -2.22 13.28 -16.41
N GLU A 176 -1.75 12.48 -15.46
CA GLU A 176 -1.69 12.81 -14.04
C GLU A 176 -0.21 12.77 -13.62
N VAL A 177 0.29 13.84 -13.02
CA VAL A 177 1.66 13.89 -12.49
C VAL A 177 1.56 14.13 -10.99
N VAL A 178 2.09 13.19 -10.20
CA VAL A 178 2.08 13.26 -8.74
C VAL A 178 3.49 13.18 -8.19
N SER A 179 3.75 13.94 -7.12
CA SER A 179 5.00 13.93 -6.37
C SER A 179 4.73 13.35 -4.99
N LEU A 180 5.55 12.39 -4.56
CA LEU A 180 5.53 11.78 -3.25
C LEU A 180 6.81 12.17 -2.50
N THR A 181 6.68 12.68 -1.29
CA THR A 181 7.82 13.11 -0.46
C THR A 181 7.49 12.96 1.02
N ARG A 182 8.49 12.84 1.90
CA ARG A 182 8.30 12.90 3.36
C ARG A 182 8.15 14.34 3.87
N GLY A 183 8.25 15.33 2.99
CA GLY A 183 8.11 16.75 3.32
C GLY A 183 9.46 17.43 3.52
N ASN A 184 9.45 18.59 4.18
CA ASN A 184 10.66 19.35 4.45
C ASN A 184 11.65 18.54 5.32
N GLY A 185 12.92 18.54 4.95
CA GLY A 185 13.96 17.68 5.55
C GLY A 185 14.12 16.31 4.90
N SER A 186 13.25 15.94 3.94
CA SER A 186 13.46 14.78 3.08
C SER A 186 14.50 15.08 2.00
N LYS A 187 15.42 14.13 1.75
CA LYS A 187 16.36 14.20 0.63
C LYS A 187 15.75 13.74 -0.70
N ASP A 188 14.65 13.00 -0.65
CA ASP A 188 14.05 12.36 -1.83
C ASP A 188 12.63 12.83 -2.13
N VAL A 189 12.35 12.94 -3.43
CA VAL A 189 11.03 13.13 -4.03
C VAL A 189 10.86 12.15 -5.18
N ILE A 190 9.77 11.39 -5.14
CA ILE A 190 9.39 10.46 -6.20
C ILE A 190 8.30 11.13 -7.04
N VAL A 191 8.56 11.36 -8.31
CA VAL A 191 7.56 11.91 -9.24
C VAL A 191 7.05 10.78 -10.11
N ILE A 192 5.75 10.50 -10.07
CA ILE A 192 5.11 9.48 -10.90
C ILE A 192 4.26 10.17 -11.96
N ILE A 193 4.62 9.95 -13.21
CA ILE A 193 3.95 10.42 -14.41
C ILE A 193 3.05 9.29 -14.90
N ASN A 194 1.75 9.56 -14.86
CA ASN A 194 0.72 8.60 -15.17
C ASN A 194 -0.04 9.03 -16.42
N GLU A 195 0.19 8.33 -17.52
CA GLU A 195 -0.37 8.69 -18.84
C GLU A 195 -1.25 7.57 -19.41
N GLY A 196 -2.45 7.94 -19.87
CA GLY A 196 -3.35 7.04 -20.57
C GLY A 196 -4.53 6.53 -19.71
N ALA A 197 -5.54 6.03 -20.41
CA ALA A 197 -6.75 5.51 -19.77
C ALA A 197 -6.52 4.15 -19.10
N GLY A 198 -7.29 3.86 -18.05
CA GLY A 198 -7.29 2.55 -17.37
C GLY A 198 -6.25 2.39 -16.26
N LYS A 199 -5.34 3.35 -16.07
CA LYS A 199 -4.35 3.36 -14.98
C LYS A 199 -4.97 3.82 -13.65
N LEU A 200 -4.38 3.43 -12.51
CA LEU A 200 -4.86 3.84 -11.19
C LEU A 200 -4.65 5.33 -10.99
N ARG A 201 -5.67 6.07 -10.53
CA ARG A 201 -5.52 7.49 -10.19
C ARG A 201 -4.84 7.62 -8.84
N LEU A 202 -3.60 8.08 -8.84
CA LEU A 202 -2.76 8.10 -7.64
C LEU A 202 -3.22 9.15 -6.62
N GLU A 203 -3.82 10.25 -7.09
CA GLU A 203 -4.43 11.24 -6.18
C GLU A 203 -5.57 10.63 -5.35
N ASP A 204 -6.42 9.81 -5.96
CA ASP A 204 -7.51 9.13 -5.25
C ASP A 204 -6.94 8.05 -4.32
N LEU A 205 -5.89 7.35 -4.74
CA LEU A 205 -5.26 6.28 -3.96
C LEU A 205 -4.62 6.81 -2.67
N ALA A 206 -4.04 8.02 -2.70
CA ALA A 206 -3.46 8.66 -1.52
C ALA A 206 -4.52 9.03 -0.46
N ASN A 207 -5.79 9.11 -0.84
CA ASN A 207 -6.89 9.40 0.08
C ASN A 207 -7.47 8.10 0.66
N ILE A 208 -7.90 8.17 1.90
CA ILE A 208 -8.74 7.10 2.47
C ILE A 208 -10.07 7.12 1.76
N ARG A 209 -10.43 6.01 1.12
CA ARG A 209 -11.79 5.79 0.62
C ARG A 209 -12.43 4.69 1.43
N ASP A 210 -13.65 4.97 1.86
CA ASP A 210 -14.46 4.00 2.60
C ASP A 210 -14.85 2.84 1.67
N SER A 211 -14.47 1.64 2.06
CA SER A 211 -14.85 0.38 1.40
C SER A 211 -15.48 -0.58 2.39
N ARG A 212 -16.13 -0.05 3.43
CA ARG A 212 -16.86 -0.80 4.45
C ARG A 212 -17.81 -1.79 3.82
N THR A 213 -17.64 -3.05 4.20
CA THR A 213 -18.53 -4.14 3.83
C THR A 213 -18.99 -4.86 5.10
N SER A 214 -20.30 -4.97 5.32
CA SER A 214 -20.84 -5.63 6.52
C SER A 214 -20.45 -7.11 6.62
N TYR A 215 -20.21 -7.76 5.48
CA TYR A 215 -19.69 -9.13 5.42
C TYR A 215 -18.31 -9.27 6.10
N THR A 216 -17.48 -8.23 6.08
CA THR A 216 -16.15 -8.25 6.70
C THR A 216 -16.23 -8.43 8.21
N ILE A 217 -17.21 -7.79 8.87
CA ILE A 217 -17.41 -7.91 10.33
C ILE A 217 -17.78 -9.35 10.70
N ILE A 218 -18.75 -9.94 10.00
CA ILE A 218 -19.20 -11.31 10.27
C ILE A 218 -18.06 -12.29 10.01
N PHE A 219 -17.37 -12.16 8.88
CA PHE A 219 -16.30 -13.07 8.49
C PHE A 219 -15.10 -13.01 9.44
N THR A 220 -14.63 -11.80 9.80
CA THR A 220 -13.55 -11.64 10.78
C THR A 220 -13.93 -12.17 12.16
N SER A 221 -15.19 -12.00 12.58
CA SER A 221 -15.69 -12.54 13.84
C SER A 221 -15.69 -14.07 13.86
N VAL A 222 -16.16 -14.71 12.78
CA VAL A 222 -16.11 -16.17 12.62
C VAL A 222 -14.66 -16.65 12.63
N LEU A 223 -13.77 -15.98 11.89
CA LEU A 223 -12.36 -16.34 11.84
C LEU A 223 -11.70 -16.24 13.22
N ALA A 224 -11.99 -15.20 14.00
CA ALA A 224 -11.49 -15.06 15.36
C ALA A 224 -11.96 -16.20 16.28
N VAL A 225 -13.23 -16.58 16.22
CA VAL A 225 -13.75 -17.75 16.97
C VAL A 225 -13.03 -19.03 16.58
N LEU A 226 -12.82 -19.27 15.28
CA LEU A 226 -12.08 -20.46 14.80
C LEU A 226 -10.61 -20.46 15.26
N TRP A 227 -9.96 -19.29 15.30
CA TRP A 227 -8.62 -19.16 15.87
C TRP A 227 -8.58 -19.47 17.36
N PHE A 228 -9.60 -19.07 18.13
CA PHE A 228 -9.72 -19.45 19.54
C PHE A 228 -9.94 -20.95 19.72
N VAL A 229 -10.81 -21.57 18.92
CA VAL A 229 -11.00 -23.02 18.93
C VAL A 229 -9.68 -23.74 18.65
N LEU A 230 -8.94 -23.31 17.62
CA LEU A 230 -7.63 -23.89 17.31
C LEU A 230 -6.64 -23.71 18.46
N LEU A 231 -6.62 -22.55 19.12
CA LEU A 231 -5.77 -22.29 20.29
C LEU A 231 -6.11 -23.21 21.47
N LEU A 232 -7.41 -23.43 21.74
CA LEU A 232 -7.86 -24.36 22.78
C LEU A 232 -7.42 -25.79 22.48
N THR A 233 -7.52 -26.22 21.21
CA THR A 233 -7.00 -27.52 20.77
C THR A 233 -5.49 -27.63 21.02
N VAL A 234 -4.73 -26.59 20.67
CA VAL A 234 -3.28 -26.55 20.90
C VAL A 234 -2.93 -26.61 22.39
N ALA A 235 -3.67 -25.92 23.25
CA ALA A 235 -3.45 -25.96 24.69
C ALA A 235 -3.70 -27.35 25.30
N GLY A 236 -4.51 -28.18 24.66
CA GLY A 236 -4.77 -29.56 25.04
C GLY A 236 -3.70 -30.57 24.60
N LEU A 237 -2.72 -30.18 23.75
CA LEU A 237 -1.65 -31.09 23.34
C LEU A 237 -0.64 -31.30 24.47
N GLN A 238 -0.56 -32.54 24.97
CA GLN A 238 0.39 -32.92 26.01
C GLN A 238 1.70 -33.53 25.45
N ASN A 239 1.67 -34.05 24.21
CA ASN A 239 2.79 -34.74 23.58
C ASN A 239 3.35 -33.94 22.40
N ASN A 240 4.67 -34.03 22.16
CA ASN A 240 5.33 -33.58 20.92
C ASN A 240 5.11 -32.10 20.52
N ALA A 241 4.76 -31.23 21.49
CA ALA A 241 4.48 -29.81 21.25
C ALA A 241 5.64 -29.03 20.59
N TRP A 242 6.88 -29.55 20.67
CA TRP A 242 8.05 -28.99 20.01
C TRP A 242 7.92 -28.89 18.49
N TYR A 243 7.24 -29.84 17.82
CA TYR A 243 7.02 -29.75 16.37
C TYR A 243 6.10 -28.57 16.03
N LEU A 244 5.06 -28.35 16.83
CA LEU A 244 4.16 -27.21 16.66
C LEU A 244 4.88 -25.88 16.94
N LEU A 245 5.76 -25.85 17.95
CA LEU A 245 6.62 -24.71 18.21
C LEU A 245 7.51 -24.40 16.99
N ALA A 246 8.18 -25.42 16.43
CA ALA A 246 9.03 -25.26 15.25
C ALA A 246 8.24 -24.74 14.03
N VAL A 247 7.06 -25.32 13.76
CA VAL A 247 6.14 -24.86 12.69
C VAL A 247 5.75 -23.40 12.91
N GLY A 248 5.27 -23.05 14.10
CA GLY A 248 4.80 -21.70 14.39
C GLY A 248 5.92 -20.66 14.36
N SER A 249 7.11 -20.99 14.88
CA SER A 249 8.30 -20.12 14.83
C SER A 249 8.81 -19.90 13.41
N LEU A 250 8.84 -20.95 12.57
CA LEU A 250 9.22 -20.82 11.16
C LEU A 250 8.28 -19.86 10.41
N GLY A 251 6.98 -19.98 10.66
CA GLY A 251 5.99 -19.06 10.07
C GLY A 251 6.13 -17.63 10.60
N MET A 252 6.48 -17.44 11.88
CA MET A 252 6.80 -16.09 12.40
C MET A 252 7.96 -15.47 11.64
N VAL A 253 9.07 -16.19 11.47
CA VAL A 253 10.26 -15.68 10.76
C VAL A 253 9.88 -15.26 9.34
N GLN A 254 9.11 -16.08 8.62
CA GLN A 254 8.65 -15.75 7.28
C GLN A 254 7.76 -14.50 7.27
N ASN A 255 6.80 -14.39 8.18
CA ASN A 255 5.93 -13.23 8.29
C ASN A 255 6.71 -11.94 8.65
N TYR A 256 7.74 -12.03 9.50
CA TYR A 256 8.63 -10.92 9.81
C TYR A 256 9.42 -10.45 8.58
N ILE A 257 10.02 -11.39 7.85
CA ILE A 257 10.76 -11.08 6.62
C ILE A 257 9.82 -10.41 5.61
N VAL A 258 8.64 -11.00 5.39
CA VAL A 258 7.66 -10.43 4.46
C VAL A 258 7.26 -9.03 4.90
N ALA A 259 6.87 -8.83 6.16
CA ALA A 259 6.43 -7.53 6.64
C ALA A 259 7.54 -6.44 6.59
N GLY A 260 8.81 -6.82 6.71
CA GLY A 260 9.94 -5.89 6.79
C GLY A 260 10.54 -5.53 5.43
N VAL A 261 10.82 -6.53 4.60
CA VAL A 261 11.65 -6.38 3.39
C VAL A 261 11.03 -5.40 2.39
N SER A 262 11.89 -4.59 1.77
CA SER A 262 11.54 -3.67 0.69
C SER A 262 11.20 -4.42 -0.59
N ARG A 263 10.23 -3.91 -1.37
CA ARG A 263 9.82 -4.51 -2.63
C ARG A 263 9.75 -3.49 -3.75
N SER A 264 9.86 -3.99 -4.97
CA SER A 264 9.70 -3.14 -6.15
C SER A 264 8.25 -2.63 -6.27
N PRO A 265 8.02 -1.43 -6.83
CA PRO A 265 6.68 -0.89 -7.04
C PRO A 265 5.71 -1.83 -7.79
N GLY A 266 6.25 -2.62 -8.74
CA GLY A 266 5.47 -3.62 -9.49
C GLY A 266 4.92 -4.75 -8.61
N ALA A 267 5.59 -5.07 -7.51
CA ALA A 267 5.11 -6.03 -6.51
C ALA A 267 3.98 -5.48 -5.63
N PHE A 268 3.67 -4.18 -5.75
CA PHE A 268 2.48 -3.56 -5.15
C PHE A 268 1.36 -3.29 -6.17
N GLY A 269 1.56 -3.65 -7.44
CA GLY A 269 0.61 -3.42 -8.53
C GLY A 269 0.70 -2.02 -9.15
N ILE A 270 1.74 -1.24 -8.84
CA ILE A 270 2.09 0.00 -9.53
C ILE A 270 3.30 -0.28 -10.41
N HIS A 271 3.05 -0.60 -11.68
CA HIS A 271 4.11 -0.91 -12.62
C HIS A 271 4.74 0.38 -13.16
N LEU A 272 6.02 0.56 -12.84
CA LEU A 272 6.84 1.67 -13.30
C LEU A 272 7.82 1.15 -14.35
N GLU A 273 8.13 1.96 -15.37
CA GLU A 273 9.10 1.59 -16.39
C GLU A 273 10.51 1.44 -15.79
N PRO A 274 11.18 0.29 -16.00
CA PRO A 274 12.48 -0.02 -15.37
C PRO A 274 13.67 0.75 -15.96
N LYS A 275 13.45 1.54 -17.02
CA LYS A 275 14.49 2.32 -17.72
C LYS A 275 13.95 3.72 -18.00
N GLY A 276 14.55 4.74 -17.40
CA GLY A 276 14.32 6.13 -17.80
C GLY A 276 13.82 7.06 -16.72
N GLY A 277 14.06 6.76 -15.44
CA GLY A 277 13.90 7.80 -14.44
C GLY A 277 14.99 8.84 -14.60
N ASN A 278 14.65 9.99 -15.19
CA ASN A 278 15.51 11.15 -15.06
C ASN A 278 15.69 11.38 -13.56
N VAL A 279 16.91 11.33 -13.07
CA VAL A 279 17.23 11.66 -11.68
C VAL A 279 17.80 13.06 -11.69
N VAL A 280 17.14 13.96 -10.99
CA VAL A 280 17.58 15.34 -10.81
C VAL A 280 18.12 15.47 -9.40
N HIS A 281 19.43 15.62 -9.26
CA HIS A 281 20.07 15.86 -7.96
C HIS A 281 20.79 17.22 -7.97
N LYS A 282 20.54 18.02 -6.94
CA LYS A 282 21.30 19.25 -6.63
C LYS A 282 21.50 19.40 -5.14
N GLU A 283 22.65 19.95 -4.77
CA GLU A 283 22.99 20.29 -3.38
C GLU A 283 22.05 21.34 -2.79
N LYS A 284 21.59 22.29 -3.62
CA LYS A 284 20.61 23.29 -3.20
C LYS A 284 19.21 22.85 -3.60
N VAL A 285 18.32 22.76 -2.61
CA VAL A 285 16.91 22.40 -2.77
C VAL A 285 16.23 23.23 -3.85
N PHE A 286 16.41 24.57 -3.84
CA PHE A 286 15.79 25.44 -4.84
C PHE A 286 16.29 25.11 -6.26
N GLU A 287 17.58 24.85 -6.45
CA GLU A 287 18.14 24.49 -7.75
C GLU A 287 17.62 23.13 -8.25
N ALA A 288 17.43 22.16 -7.33
CA ALA A 288 16.80 20.87 -7.66
C ALA A 288 15.36 21.07 -8.14
N LEU A 289 14.57 21.92 -7.44
CA LEU A 289 13.20 22.22 -7.84
C LEU A 289 13.13 22.95 -9.19
N VAL A 290 14.05 23.90 -9.44
CA VAL A 290 14.15 24.57 -10.74
C VAL A 290 14.47 23.57 -11.86
N GLN A 291 15.37 22.61 -11.62
CA GLN A 291 15.68 21.58 -12.61
C GLN A 291 14.57 20.54 -12.76
N ALA A 292 13.84 20.22 -11.68
CA ALA A 292 12.65 19.39 -11.74
C ALA A 292 11.56 20.05 -12.60
N GLU A 293 11.34 21.37 -12.47
CA GLU A 293 10.40 22.13 -13.30
C GLU A 293 10.77 22.13 -14.78
N LYS A 294 12.07 22.12 -15.10
CA LYS A 294 12.57 21.98 -16.48
C LYS A 294 12.34 20.58 -17.03
N THR A 295 12.31 19.56 -16.16
CA THR A 295 12.12 18.16 -16.54
C THR A 295 10.63 17.86 -16.75
N GLU A 296 9.78 18.29 -15.83
CA GLU A 296 8.33 18.19 -15.95
C GLU A 296 7.65 19.45 -15.41
N ARG A 297 6.75 20.01 -16.22
CA ARG A 297 5.95 21.20 -15.91
C ARG A 297 5.14 21.00 -14.62
N GLY A 298 5.19 21.97 -13.71
CA GLY A 298 4.39 22.00 -12.48
C GLY A 298 5.00 21.27 -11.27
N VAL A 299 6.07 20.48 -11.46
CA VAL A 299 6.66 19.67 -10.37
C VAL A 299 7.43 20.53 -9.38
N GLY A 300 8.34 21.38 -9.86
CA GLY A 300 9.11 22.28 -9.01
C GLY A 300 8.22 23.31 -8.33
N THR A 301 7.30 23.92 -9.08
CA THR A 301 6.38 24.95 -8.54
C THR A 301 5.43 24.41 -7.47
N SER A 302 4.87 23.20 -7.65
CA SER A 302 3.99 22.56 -6.66
C SER A 302 4.71 22.10 -5.39
N LEU A 303 6.03 21.84 -5.46
CA LEU A 303 6.83 21.41 -4.31
C LEU A 303 7.38 22.58 -3.48
N LEU A 304 7.45 23.79 -4.03
CA LEU A 304 7.99 24.96 -3.33
C LEU A 304 7.34 25.21 -1.95
N PRO A 305 6.00 25.20 -1.79
CA PRO A 305 5.37 25.43 -0.49
C PRO A 305 5.73 24.38 0.56
N ILE A 306 6.10 23.16 0.14
CA ILE A 306 6.45 22.05 1.02
C ILE A 306 7.87 22.20 1.56
N PHE A 307 8.83 22.59 0.71
CA PHE A 307 10.24 22.72 1.09
C PHE A 307 10.60 24.12 1.62
N PHE A 308 9.83 25.16 1.28
CA PHE A 308 10.04 26.53 1.72
C PHE A 308 8.83 27.08 2.48
N PRO A 309 8.43 26.48 3.62
CA PRO A 309 7.27 26.94 4.38
C PRO A 309 7.47 28.35 4.98
N GLY A 310 8.72 28.78 5.18
CA GLY A 310 9.08 30.12 5.65
C GLY A 310 9.03 31.22 4.57
N GLY A 311 8.62 30.88 3.36
CA GLY A 311 8.60 31.79 2.22
C GLY A 311 9.90 31.78 1.41
N LEU A 312 9.84 32.48 0.27
CA LEU A 312 10.90 32.51 -0.74
C LEU A 312 11.71 33.80 -0.64
N ARG A 313 12.98 33.75 -1.03
CA ARG A 313 13.85 34.92 -1.22
C ARG A 313 13.42 35.70 -2.46
N GLU A 314 13.83 36.96 -2.58
CA GLU A 314 13.41 37.83 -3.69
C GLU A 314 13.74 37.26 -5.09
N HIS A 315 14.92 36.67 -5.26
CA HIS A 315 15.28 36.04 -6.54
C HIS A 315 14.44 34.78 -6.85
N GLU A 316 14.03 34.04 -5.82
CA GLU A 316 13.19 32.84 -5.94
C GLU A 316 11.74 33.23 -6.27
N LYS A 317 11.22 34.29 -5.64
CA LYS A 317 9.91 34.89 -5.96
C LYS A 317 9.86 35.37 -7.41
N LYS A 318 10.94 36.03 -7.86
CA LYS A 318 11.05 36.48 -9.25
C LYS A 318 10.97 35.30 -10.23
N TRP A 319 11.67 34.21 -9.93
CA TRP A 319 11.61 32.99 -10.74
C TRP A 319 10.20 32.39 -10.80
N VAL A 320 9.49 32.31 -9.66
CA VAL A 320 8.10 31.82 -9.63
C VAL A 320 7.20 32.67 -10.53
N LYS A 321 7.27 34.00 -10.40
CA LYS A 321 6.48 34.92 -11.21
C LYS A 321 6.75 34.76 -12.71
N GLU A 322 8.03 34.65 -13.10
CA GLU A 322 8.43 34.40 -14.49
C GLU A 322 7.89 33.05 -15.02
N ARG A 323 7.80 32.02 -14.17
CA ARG A 323 7.20 30.72 -14.56
C ARG A 323 5.68 30.79 -14.69
N GLU A 324 5.00 31.48 -13.78
CA GLU A 324 3.55 31.69 -13.84
C GLU A 324 3.13 32.45 -15.10
N GLU A 325 3.87 33.51 -15.45
CA GLU A 325 3.66 34.28 -16.68
C GLU A 325 3.87 33.39 -17.92
N TYR A 326 4.94 32.60 -17.95
CA TYR A 326 5.21 31.64 -19.02
C TYR A 326 4.09 30.61 -19.18
N TYR A 327 3.52 30.09 -18.09
CA TYR A 327 2.40 29.15 -18.16
C TYR A 327 1.10 29.81 -18.61
N ALA A 328 0.82 31.04 -18.17
CA ALA A 328 -0.33 31.80 -18.64
C ALA A 328 -0.27 32.09 -20.15
N GLU A 329 0.93 32.25 -20.72
CA GLU A 329 1.10 32.39 -22.17
C GLU A 329 0.92 31.06 -22.90
N GLN A 330 1.54 29.97 -22.40
CA GLN A 330 1.41 28.66 -23.02
C GLN A 330 -0.03 28.15 -23.03
N ASP A 331 -0.76 28.33 -21.93
CA ASP A 331 -2.15 27.87 -21.83
C ASP A 331 -3.11 28.63 -22.76
N LYS A 332 -2.74 29.85 -23.21
CA LYS A 332 -3.47 30.58 -24.26
C LYS A 332 -3.23 30.00 -25.65
N VAL A 333 -2.05 29.45 -25.90
CA VAL A 333 -1.64 28.91 -27.21
C VAL A 333 -2.05 27.44 -27.36
N THR A 334 -2.02 26.67 -26.28
CA THR A 334 -2.43 25.27 -26.26
C THR A 334 -3.18 25.02 -24.96
N PRO A 335 -4.53 24.99 -24.99
CA PRO A 335 -5.29 24.76 -23.77
C PRO A 335 -4.94 23.37 -23.21
N THR A 336 -4.33 23.35 -22.04
CA THR A 336 -4.09 22.12 -21.28
C THR A 336 -5.44 21.45 -21.05
N PRO A 337 -5.60 20.12 -21.29
CA PRO A 337 -6.87 19.45 -21.07
C PRO A 337 -7.30 19.67 -19.62
N THR A 338 -8.44 20.34 -19.46
CA THR A 338 -9.02 20.68 -18.16
C THR A 338 -9.17 19.39 -17.36
N PRO A 339 -8.62 19.29 -16.13
CA PRO A 339 -8.90 18.14 -15.29
C PRO A 339 -10.42 18.03 -15.15
N PRO A 340 -11.01 16.82 -15.28
CA PRO A 340 -12.44 16.67 -15.08
C PRO A 340 -12.78 17.19 -13.69
N ILE A 341 -13.68 18.18 -13.66
CA ILE A 341 -14.25 18.75 -12.44
C ILE A 341 -14.63 17.58 -11.54
N SER A 342 -13.96 17.44 -10.39
CA SER A 342 -14.44 16.51 -9.35
C SER A 342 -15.85 16.97 -9.00
N PRO A 343 -16.91 16.15 -9.22
CA PRO A 343 -18.22 16.52 -8.73
C PRO A 343 -18.07 16.71 -7.21
N GLY A 344 -18.34 17.93 -6.76
CA GLY A 344 -18.36 18.24 -5.34
C GLY A 344 -19.25 17.25 -4.60
N ASN A 345 -18.93 16.97 -3.35
CA ASN A 345 -19.76 16.19 -2.45
C ASN A 345 -21.17 16.80 -2.37
N THR A 346 -22.06 16.43 -3.28
CA THR A 346 -23.49 16.44 -3.05
C THR A 346 -23.76 15.27 -2.12
N LEU A 347 -23.69 15.56 -0.82
CA LEU A 347 -24.35 14.78 0.21
C LEU A 347 -25.78 14.50 -0.28
N HIS A 348 -26.04 13.27 -0.73
CA HIS A 348 -27.39 12.75 -0.86
C HIS A 348 -27.99 12.71 0.55
N ARG A 349 -28.55 13.84 1.00
CA ARG A 349 -29.57 13.82 2.05
C ARG A 349 -30.74 13.03 1.47
N ARG A 350 -30.93 11.80 1.96
CA ARG A 350 -32.18 11.07 1.76
C ARG A 350 -33.33 11.97 2.25
N PRO A 351 -34.45 12.06 1.53
CA PRO A 351 -35.63 12.73 2.05
C PRO A 351 -36.12 11.93 3.27
N VAL A 352 -36.31 12.61 4.39
CA VAL A 352 -37.07 12.09 5.52
C VAL A 352 -38.53 12.06 5.05
N GLU A 353 -39.08 10.86 4.87
CA GLU A 353 -40.52 10.67 4.68
C GLU A 353 -41.25 11.27 5.87
N LYS A 354 -42.04 12.32 5.60
CA LYS A 354 -43.02 12.83 6.54
C LYS A 354 -44.20 11.86 6.54
N THR A 355 -44.31 11.06 7.59
CA THR A 355 -45.56 10.38 7.92
C THR A 355 -46.57 11.45 8.36
N ALA A 356 -47.49 11.81 7.47
CA ALA A 356 -48.63 12.66 7.79
C ALA A 356 -49.80 11.77 8.20
N GLN A 357 -50.45 12.19 9.28
CA GLN A 357 -51.67 11.65 9.88
C GLN A 357 -52.84 11.65 8.89
N SER A 358 -53.62 10.57 8.93
CA SER A 358 -55.08 10.58 8.81
C SER A 358 -55.64 9.38 9.53
#